data_AF-A0A7S3WEI4-F1
#
_entry.id   AF-A0A7S3WEI4-F1
#
_cell.length_a   1.000
_cell.length_b   1.000
_cell.length_c   1.000
_cell.angle_alpha   90.00
_cell.angle_beta   90.00
_cell.angle_gamma   90.00
#
_symmetry.space_group_name_H-M   'P 1'
#
loop_
_entity.id
_entity.type
_entity.pdbx_description
1 polymer ?
#
loop_
_entity_poly.entity_id
_entity_poly.type
_entity_poly.pdbx_seq_one_letter_code
_entity_poly.pdbx_strand_id
1 'polypeptide(L)'
;HIGDMAYNLDSDNGRNGDSWMRDIEPLAATVPYMVCHGNHEGDEHFNHYTQRFRNMPSNSGTLSFPEFGIVPNNWWYSWDSGLVHFVMVSTEIPFFFEPPLA
;
A
#
# COMPACT_ATOMS: atom_id res chain seq x y z
N HIS A 1 3.86 0.95 9.22
CA HIS A 1 2.59 0.26 9.49
C HIS A 1 2.56 -1.00 8.65
N ILE A 2 2.28 -2.15 9.25
CA ILE A 2 2.43 -3.46 8.61
C ILE A 2 1.06 -4.08 8.24
N GLY A 3 0.25 -3.34 7.48
CA GLY A 3 -1.12 -3.72 7.12
C GLY A 3 -2.17 -3.47 8.19
N ASP A 4 -3.43 -3.63 7.80
CA ASP A 4 -4.65 -3.51 8.59
C ASP A 4 -4.92 -2.10 9.15
N MET A 5 -4.82 -1.11 8.27
CA MET A 5 -5.12 0.28 8.54
C MET A 5 -6.62 0.53 8.55
N ALA A 6 -7.08 1.28 9.56
CA ALA A 6 -8.49 1.59 9.81
C ALA A 6 -9.43 0.37 9.97
N TYR A 7 -8.90 -0.86 9.89
CA TYR A 7 -9.69 -2.09 9.73
C TYR A 7 -10.79 -1.93 8.67
N ASN A 8 -10.36 -1.71 7.41
CA ASN A 8 -11.14 -1.46 6.18
C ASN A 8 -11.20 0.03 5.79
N LEU A 9 -10.27 0.47 4.96
CA LEU A 9 -10.20 1.86 4.46
C LEU A 9 -11.40 2.27 3.59
N ASP A 10 -12.04 1.31 2.93
CA ASP A 10 -13.16 1.47 2.00
C ASP A 10 -14.52 1.63 2.69
N SER A 11 -14.61 1.22 3.95
CA SER A 11 -15.84 1.24 4.71
C SER A 11 -16.49 2.62 4.73
N ASP A 12 -17.82 2.63 4.63
CA ASP A 12 -18.64 3.84 4.60
C ASP A 12 -18.33 4.76 3.40
N ASN A 13 -18.08 4.17 2.22
CA ASN A 13 -17.63 4.83 0.99
C ASN A 13 -16.32 5.62 1.21
N GLY A 14 -15.37 5.01 1.90
CA GLY A 14 -14.07 5.60 2.20
C GLY A 14 -14.04 6.55 3.40
N ARG A 15 -15.19 6.89 4.01
CA ARG A 15 -15.24 7.80 5.17
C ARG A 15 -14.52 7.25 6.39
N ASN A 16 -14.46 5.92 6.55
CA ASN A 16 -13.66 5.30 7.60
C ASN A 16 -12.17 5.59 7.40
N GLY A 17 -11.66 5.38 6.18
CA GLY A 17 -10.28 5.73 5.83
C GLY A 17 -9.99 7.23 6.00
N ASP A 18 -10.94 8.11 5.68
CA ASP A 18 -10.78 9.55 5.91
C ASP A 18 -10.66 9.90 7.40
N SER A 19 -11.45 9.25 8.26
CA SER A 19 -11.36 9.45 9.71
C SER A 19 -10.02 8.97 10.23
N TRP A 20 -9.61 7.76 9.85
CA TRP A 20 -8.34 7.20 10.28
C TRP A 20 -7.15 8.06 9.85
N MET A 21 -7.16 8.61 8.62
CA MET A 21 -6.11 9.52 8.16
C MET A 21 -6.04 10.80 8.98
N ARG A 22 -7.18 11.37 9.40
CA ARG A 22 -7.22 12.52 10.33
C ARG A 22 -6.67 12.16 11.70
N ASP A 23 -6.97 10.96 12.20
CA ASP A 23 -6.52 10.51 13.51
C ASP A 23 -5.00 10.31 13.56
N ILE A 24 -4.38 9.82 12.47
CA ILE A 24 -2.93 9.61 12.41
C ILE A 24 -2.14 10.84 11.93
N GLU A 25 -2.80 11.86 11.37
CA GLU A 25 -2.18 13.06 10.80
C GLU A 25 -1.13 13.69 11.74
N PRO A 26 -1.37 13.90 13.04
CA PRO A 26 -0.39 14.55 13.91
C PRO A 26 0.97 13.84 13.94
N LEU A 27 0.97 12.51 13.76
CA LEU A 27 2.18 11.70 13.66
C LEU A 27 2.70 11.64 12.22
N ALA A 28 1.84 11.27 11.27
CA ALA A 28 2.24 11.00 9.88
C ALA A 28 2.66 12.26 9.11
N ALA A 29 2.24 13.45 9.55
CA ALA A 29 2.68 14.72 8.97
C ALA A 29 4.08 15.15 9.41
N THR A 30 4.61 14.57 10.50
CA THR A 30 5.88 15.00 11.10
C THR A 30 6.97 13.94 11.02
N VAL A 31 6.60 12.66 10.90
CA VAL A 31 7.53 11.54 10.79
C VAL A 31 7.16 10.69 9.57
N PRO A 32 8.13 10.27 8.73
CA PRO A 32 7.86 9.37 7.62
C PRO A 32 7.09 8.11 8.07
N TYR A 33 5.88 7.95 7.54
CA TYR A 33 4.98 6.85 7.89
C TYR A 33 4.92 5.84 6.74
N MET A 34 5.87 4.89 6.75
CA MET A 34 5.96 3.84 5.72
C MET A 34 4.89 2.78 5.96
N VAL A 35 4.18 2.35 4.91
CA VAL A 35 3.05 1.41 5.01
C VAL A 35 3.18 0.23 4.07
N CYS A 36 2.75 -0.95 4.50
CA CYS A 36 2.32 -2.01 3.59
C CYS A 36 0.84 -2.30 3.83
N HIS A 37 0.22 -3.01 2.89
CA HIS A 37 -1.17 -3.44 2.98
C HIS A 37 -1.25 -4.85 3.58
N GLY A 38 -2.36 -5.10 4.27
CA GLY A 38 -2.78 -6.39 4.78
C GLY A 38 -4.17 -6.75 4.25
N ASN A 39 -4.78 -7.79 4.81
CA ASN A 39 -6.05 -8.31 4.32
C ASN A 39 -7.22 -7.31 4.48
N HIS A 40 -7.13 -6.34 5.39
CA HIS A 40 -8.14 -5.27 5.52
C HIS A 40 -7.98 -4.11 4.53
N GLU A 41 -6.93 -4.08 3.72
CA GLU A 41 -6.77 -3.12 2.62
C GLU A 41 -7.27 -3.66 1.29
N GLY A 42 -7.62 -4.95 1.25
CA GLY A 42 -8.09 -5.66 0.08
C GLY A 42 -9.57 -5.44 -0.19
N ASP A 43 -10.03 -4.17 -0.23
CA ASP A 43 -11.23 -3.87 -1.03
C ASP A 43 -11.09 -4.50 -2.43
N GLU A 44 -12.15 -4.58 -3.25
CA GLU A 44 -12.17 -5.42 -4.46
C GLU A 44 -10.89 -5.33 -5.32
N HIS A 45 -10.15 -4.19 -5.30
CA HIS A 45 -8.85 -4.02 -5.98
C HIS A 45 -7.74 -3.24 -5.23
N PHE A 46 -7.70 -3.17 -3.90
CA PHE A 46 -6.74 -2.32 -3.14
C PHE A 46 -6.81 -0.82 -3.52
N ASN A 47 -7.97 -0.31 -3.96
CA ASN A 47 -8.08 1.06 -4.49
C ASN A 47 -7.77 2.08 -3.41
N HIS A 48 -8.39 1.93 -2.24
CA HIS A 48 -8.23 2.89 -1.14
C HIS A 48 -6.79 2.92 -0.62
N TYR A 49 -6.13 1.77 -0.49
CA TYR A 49 -4.71 1.72 -0.16
C TYR A 49 -3.86 2.39 -1.24
N THR A 50 -4.05 1.97 -2.50
CA THR A 50 -3.23 2.45 -3.63
C THR A 50 -3.30 3.96 -3.76
N GLN A 51 -4.51 4.53 -3.71
CA GLN A 51 -4.72 5.96 -3.95
C GLN A 51 -4.32 6.84 -2.76
N ARG A 52 -4.51 6.39 -1.51
CA ARG A 52 -4.11 7.17 -0.32
C ARG A 52 -2.59 7.19 -0.13
N PHE A 53 -1.89 6.13 -0.53
CA PHE A 53 -0.45 5.96 -0.29
C PHE A 53 0.39 5.97 -1.57
N ARG A 54 -0.03 6.69 -2.63
CA ARG A 54 0.68 6.76 -3.93
C ARG A 54 2.13 7.23 -3.83
N ASN A 55 2.46 7.93 -2.75
CA ASN A 55 3.79 8.49 -2.50
C ASN A 55 4.75 7.51 -1.80
N MET A 56 4.30 6.28 -1.49
CA MET A 56 5.24 5.23 -1.10
C MET A 56 6.23 4.97 -2.24
N PRO A 57 7.45 4.50 -1.93
CA PRO A 57 8.40 4.12 -2.96
C PRO A 57 7.75 3.17 -3.97
N SER A 58 7.95 3.45 -5.25
CA SER A 58 7.46 2.63 -6.36
C SER A 58 8.63 2.26 -7.23
N ASN A 59 9.45 1.34 -6.74
CA ASN A 59 10.70 0.97 -7.39
C ASN A 59 10.55 -0.14 -8.44
N SER A 60 9.34 -0.67 -8.66
CA SER A 60 9.08 -1.67 -9.71
C SER A 60 7.63 -1.69 -10.19
N GLY A 61 7.45 -1.64 -11.51
CA GLY A 61 6.17 -1.84 -12.17
C GLY A 61 5.18 -0.67 -12.03
N THR A 62 3.97 -0.89 -12.52
CA THR A 62 2.83 0.03 -12.43
C THR A 62 1.56 -0.79 -12.18
N LEU A 63 0.53 -0.14 -11.66
CA LEU A 63 -0.78 -0.73 -11.43
C LEU A 63 -1.78 -0.08 -12.39
N SER A 64 -2.71 -0.86 -12.94
CA SER A 64 -3.71 -0.38 -13.89
C SER A 64 -5.11 -0.52 -13.29
N PHE A 65 -5.83 0.59 -13.22
CA PHE A 65 -7.18 0.66 -12.69
C PHE A 65 -8.15 1.20 -13.75
N PRO A 66 -9.38 0.65 -13.86
CA PRO A 66 -10.38 1.16 -14.80
C PRO A 66 -10.71 2.63 -14.59
N GLU A 67 -10.81 3.07 -13.33
CA GLU A 67 -11.27 4.42 -12.97
C GLU A 67 -10.13 5.43 -12.82
N PHE A 68 -8.91 4.97 -12.53
CA PHE A 68 -7.76 5.83 -12.20
C PHE A 68 -6.61 5.75 -13.22
N GLY A 69 -6.73 4.87 -14.22
CA GLY A 69 -5.67 4.64 -15.21
C GLY A 69 -4.44 3.96 -14.63
N ILE A 70 -3.27 4.27 -15.18
CA ILE A 70 -1.99 3.69 -14.76
C ILE A 70 -1.39 4.53 -13.63
N VAL A 71 -1.05 3.90 -12.51
CA VAL A 71 -0.47 4.55 -11.33
C VAL A 71 0.82 3.86 -10.88
N PRO A 72 1.70 4.55 -10.13
CA PRO A 72 2.88 3.92 -9.53
C PRO A 72 2.48 2.74 -8.64
N ASN A 73 3.31 1.70 -8.63
CA ASN A 73 3.06 0.51 -7.84
C ASN A 73 3.60 0.67 -6.42
N ASN A 74 2.68 0.75 -5.46
CA ASN A 74 3.00 0.81 -4.03
C ASN A 74 2.63 -0.48 -3.27
N TRP A 75 2.36 -1.57 -3.98
CA TRP A 75 1.98 -2.85 -3.37
C TRP A 75 3.17 -3.64 -2.83
N TRP A 76 4.36 -3.40 -3.37
CA TRP A 76 5.63 -3.88 -2.85
C TRP A 76 6.73 -2.90 -3.24
N TYR A 77 7.70 -2.72 -2.35
CA TYR A 77 8.80 -1.80 -2.59
C TYR A 77 9.90 -2.00 -1.55
N SER A 78 10.98 -1.25 -1.72
CA SER A 78 12.11 -1.19 -0.82
C SER A 78 12.74 0.18 -0.82
N TRP A 79 13.46 0.51 0.24
CA TRP A 79 14.21 1.75 0.35
C TRP A 79 15.38 1.59 1.32
N ASP A 80 16.34 2.50 1.23
CA ASP A 80 17.46 2.58 2.17
C ASP A 80 17.24 3.70 3.18
N SER A 81 17.54 3.41 4.45
CA SER A 81 17.60 4.42 5.51
C SER A 81 18.87 4.19 6.33
N GLY A 82 19.87 5.03 6.10
CA GLY A 82 21.20 4.85 6.70
C GLY A 82 21.86 3.56 6.21
N LEU A 83 22.19 2.66 7.13
CA LEU A 83 22.85 1.38 6.84
C LEU A 83 21.86 0.21 6.69
N VAL A 84 20.56 0.49 6.59
CA VAL A 84 19.50 -0.53 6.56
C VAL A 84 18.73 -0.45 5.24
N HIS A 85 18.63 -1.59 4.56
CA HIS A 85 17.74 -1.79 3.41
C HIS A 85 16.42 -2.40 3.91
N PHE A 86 15.32 -1.67 3.76
CA PHE A 86 13.99 -2.14 4.11
C PHE A 86 13.29 -2.71 2.88
N VAL A 87 12.60 -3.82 3.06
CA VAL A 87 11.79 -4.46 2.02
C VAL A 87 10.38 -4.63 2.54
N MET A 88 9.40 -4.16 1.76
CA MET A 88 7.98 -4.33 1.98
C MET A 88 7.43 -5.30 0.95
N VAL A 89 6.82 -6.35 1.44
CA VAL A 89 6.26 -7.44 0.63
C VAL A 89 4.76 -7.50 0.90
N SER A 90 3.98 -7.69 -0.16
CA SER A 90 2.55 -7.96 -0.06
C SER A 90 2.33 -9.43 0.26
N THR A 91 1.52 -9.74 1.28
CA THR A 91 1.01 -11.11 1.52
C THR A 91 -0.29 -11.40 0.78
N GLU A 92 -0.95 -10.37 0.26
CA GLU A 92 -2.31 -10.46 -0.29
C GLU A 92 -2.33 -10.63 -1.81
N ILE A 93 -1.15 -10.71 -2.45
CA ILE A 93 -1.02 -10.88 -3.89
C ILE A 93 -0.37 -12.25 -4.15
N PRO A 94 -0.92 -13.08 -5.05
CA PRO A 94 -0.34 -14.37 -5.34
C PRO A 94 1.08 -14.24 -5.90
N PHE A 95 2.05 -14.88 -5.25
CA PHE A 95 3.35 -15.14 -5.85
C PHE A 95 3.28 -16.42 -6.68
N PHE A 96 3.14 -16.27 -8.00
CA PHE A 96 3.33 -17.42 -8.88
C PHE A 96 4.83 -17.65 -9.08
N PHE A 97 5.35 -18.72 -8.47
CA PHE A 97 6.64 -19.26 -8.86
C PHE A 97 6.43 -20.08 -10.13
N GLU A 98 6.72 -19.51 -11.29
CA GLU A 98 6.98 -20.33 -12.47
C GLU A 98 8.39 -20.89 -12.34
N PRO A 99 8.57 -22.22 -12.14
CA PRO A 99 9.90 -22.79 -12.23
C PRO A 99 10.47 -22.50 -13.63
N PRO A 100 11.78 -22.26 -13.78
CA PRO A 100 12.39 -22.06 -15.09
C PRO A 100 12.01 -23.24 -15.99
N LEU A 101 11.50 -22.94 -17.18
CA LEU A 101 11.27 -23.96 -18.21
C LEU A 101 12.58 -24.73 -18.41
N ALA A 102 12.53 -26.05 -18.16
CA ALA A 102 13.65 -26.97 -18.37
C ALA A 102 13.98 -27.13 -19.86
#